data_AF-A0A3M2XUI7-F1
#
_entry.id   AF-A0A3M2XUI7-F1
#
_cell.length_a   1.000
_cell.length_b   1.000
_cell.length_c   1.000
_cell.angle_alpha   90.00
_cell.angle_beta   90.00
_cell.angle_gamma   90.00
#
_symmetry.space_group_name_H-M   'P 1'
#
loop_
_entity.id
_entity.type
_entity.pdbx_description
1 polymer ?
#
loop_
_entity_poly.entity_id
_entity_poly.type
_entity_poly.pdbx_seq_one_letter_code
_entity_poly.pdbx_strand_id
1 'polypeptide(L)'
;GYSFNLLMAVFVEAPWAVIRDATPALIDGKNVGILDRSAGYWRAKGNAAWSDAVRGFRVSMVAMGAFGVAASTLELIDIYDDLTKTKTTEEATVTRIKFGSVGLMAIGSTFQLAAGILPTSSYTLVAMNPWFSVAILLTGVIYLLTNMALNYFKQDSVGWWLRKCSWSKSINYHYSTDADGQLEEKLALLTIQLSPQVHVKSTTRDEDHYFGRDTPYSAPVQYGAGVQVLLPSAVRGQSVHFNIISSKRPLGVLPVAKIDDPILDPFLDRGQFKKVDQFKKLVNQPARKAQEDFTFPLMPPESEDVVWETWVPLEKDATYLELQIWYPDSLIRPGQQDVGYLFQLKLDSQGDTAVDGLTHVELKIKASSRISTLTLEIAE
;
A
#
# COMPACT_ATOMS: atom_id res chain seq x y z
N GLY A 1 -4.78 1.04 -7.08
CA GLY A 1 -5.37 -0.10 -7.81
C GLY A 1 -6.90 -0.14 -7.72
N TYR A 2 -7.46 -0.34 -6.53
CA TYR A 2 -8.90 -0.58 -6.36
C TYR A 2 -9.83 0.57 -6.79
N SER A 3 -9.44 1.83 -6.62
CA SER A 3 -10.25 3.00 -7.03
C SER A 3 -10.37 3.17 -8.55
N PHE A 4 -9.29 2.96 -9.31
CA PHE A 4 -9.34 3.03 -10.78
C PHE A 4 -10.18 1.92 -11.39
N ASN A 5 -10.16 0.71 -10.81
CA ASN A 5 -11.01 -0.39 -11.28
C ASN A 5 -12.50 -0.12 -11.02
N LEU A 6 -12.83 0.50 -9.88
CA LEU A 6 -14.19 0.97 -9.58
C LEU A 6 -14.65 2.08 -10.55
N LEU A 7 -13.78 3.08 -10.81
CA LEU A 7 -14.06 4.12 -11.80
C LEU A 7 -14.23 3.52 -13.20
N MET A 8 -13.40 2.55 -13.57
CA MET A 8 -13.48 1.83 -14.85
C MET A 8 -14.82 1.12 -14.99
N ALA A 9 -15.30 0.44 -13.94
CA ALA A 9 -16.60 -0.24 -13.94
C ALA A 9 -17.75 0.74 -14.22
N VAL A 10 -17.74 1.92 -13.59
CA VAL A 10 -18.76 2.97 -13.80
C VAL A 10 -18.83 3.41 -15.26
N PHE A 11 -17.68 3.56 -15.94
CA PHE A 11 -17.65 3.97 -17.34
C PHE A 11 -18.15 2.87 -18.31
N VAL A 12 -18.10 1.60 -17.93
CA VAL A 12 -18.49 0.47 -18.79
C VAL A 12 -19.96 0.07 -18.59
N GLU A 13 -20.46 0.16 -17.37
CA GLU A 13 -21.75 -0.42 -16.98
C GLU A 13 -22.97 0.23 -17.67
N ALA A 14 -23.00 1.56 -17.75
CA ALA A 14 -24.15 2.28 -18.30
C ALA A 14 -24.37 2.06 -19.81
N PRO A 15 -23.34 2.14 -20.69
CA PRO A 15 -23.51 1.78 -22.10
C PRO A 15 -23.77 0.28 -22.31
N TRP A 16 -23.23 -0.59 -21.45
CA TRP A 16 -23.36 -2.03 -21.57
C TRP A 16 -24.79 -2.53 -21.34
N ALA A 17 -25.52 -1.97 -20.37
CA ALA A 17 -26.91 -2.34 -20.11
C ALA A 17 -27.79 -2.18 -21.35
N VAL A 18 -27.62 -1.08 -22.10
CA VAL A 18 -28.37 -0.81 -23.34
C VAL A 18 -28.03 -1.80 -24.45
N ILE A 19 -26.77 -2.25 -24.55
CA ILE A 19 -26.33 -3.22 -25.55
C ILE A 19 -26.82 -4.62 -25.21
N ARG A 20 -26.74 -5.03 -23.94
CA ARG A 20 -27.23 -6.33 -23.45
C ARG A 20 -28.72 -6.51 -23.75
N ASP A 21 -29.49 -5.44 -23.55
CA ASP A 21 -30.94 -5.46 -23.67
C ASP A 21 -31.41 -5.12 -25.11
N ALA A 22 -30.49 -4.88 -26.05
CA ALA A 22 -30.81 -4.55 -27.43
C ALA A 22 -31.20 -5.79 -28.25
N THR A 23 -32.43 -5.81 -28.76
CA THR A 23 -32.86 -6.79 -29.77
C THR A 23 -32.36 -6.40 -31.17
N PRO A 24 -31.81 -7.32 -31.98
CA PRO A 24 -31.34 -7.02 -33.33
C PRO A 24 -32.42 -6.36 -34.21
N ALA A 25 -32.05 -5.36 -34.99
CA ALA A 25 -32.96 -4.71 -35.93
C ALA A 25 -32.98 -5.48 -37.27
N LEU A 26 -34.17 -5.71 -37.83
CA LEU A 26 -34.30 -6.29 -39.16
C LEU A 26 -34.07 -5.19 -40.22
N ILE A 27 -32.94 -5.24 -40.91
CA ILE A 27 -32.56 -4.27 -41.95
C ILE A 27 -32.21 -5.04 -43.21
N ASP A 28 -32.88 -4.72 -44.32
CA ASP A 28 -32.68 -5.37 -45.63
C ASP A 28 -32.76 -6.91 -45.56
N GLY A 29 -33.70 -7.43 -44.76
CA GLY A 29 -33.93 -8.86 -44.56
C GLY A 29 -32.90 -9.58 -43.69
N LYS A 30 -31.97 -8.85 -43.05
CA LYS A 30 -30.96 -9.41 -42.14
C LYS A 30 -31.11 -8.82 -40.74
N ASN A 31 -30.89 -9.66 -39.73
CA ASN A 31 -30.76 -9.18 -38.35
C ASN A 31 -29.42 -8.48 -38.19
N VAL A 32 -29.47 -7.19 -37.88
CA VAL A 32 -28.30 -6.33 -37.63
C VAL A 32 -28.30 -5.96 -36.16
N GLY A 33 -27.29 -6.40 -35.42
CA GLY A 33 -27.08 -6.07 -34.03
C GLY A 33 -26.57 -4.64 -33.84
N ILE A 34 -26.76 -4.08 -32.64
CA ILE A 34 -26.34 -2.72 -32.28
C ILE A 34 -24.85 -2.46 -32.55
N LEU A 35 -23.99 -3.46 -32.35
CA LEU A 35 -22.54 -3.38 -32.53
C LEU A 35 -22.08 -3.62 -33.99
N ASP A 36 -22.97 -4.06 -34.88
CA ASP A 36 -22.63 -4.32 -36.29
C ASP A 36 -22.52 -3.03 -37.12
N ARG A 37 -22.94 -1.90 -36.54
CA ARG A 37 -23.02 -0.59 -37.21
C ARG A 37 -22.53 0.54 -36.31
N SER A 38 -22.07 1.62 -36.94
CA SER A 38 -21.52 2.78 -36.23
C SER A 38 -22.61 3.63 -35.57
N ALA A 39 -22.24 4.44 -34.57
CA ALA A 39 -23.16 5.41 -33.96
C ALA A 39 -23.80 6.35 -35.00
N GLY A 40 -23.02 6.78 -35.99
CA GLY A 40 -23.51 7.63 -37.08
C GLY A 40 -24.58 6.96 -37.94
N TYR A 41 -24.47 5.64 -38.15
CA TYR A 41 -25.49 4.86 -38.85
C TYR A 41 -26.81 4.81 -38.06
N TRP A 42 -26.75 4.51 -36.76
CA TRP A 42 -27.94 4.49 -35.90
C TRP A 42 -28.59 5.87 -35.78
N ARG A 43 -27.77 6.93 -35.72
CA ARG A 43 -28.25 8.32 -35.74
C ARG A 43 -28.98 8.65 -37.04
N ALA A 44 -28.45 8.22 -38.19
CA ALA A 44 -29.09 8.42 -39.50
C ALA A 44 -30.40 7.63 -39.65
N LYS A 45 -30.56 6.51 -38.94
CA LYS A 45 -31.80 5.72 -38.87
C LYS A 45 -32.78 6.21 -37.79
N GLY A 46 -32.49 7.30 -37.09
CA GLY A 46 -33.34 7.86 -36.03
C GLY A 46 -33.29 7.12 -34.69
N ASN A 47 -32.41 6.12 -34.54
CA ASN A 47 -32.24 5.39 -33.28
C ASN A 47 -31.18 6.08 -32.41
N ALA A 48 -31.60 7.15 -31.73
CA ALA A 48 -30.74 7.97 -30.89
C ALA A 48 -30.15 7.17 -29.70
N ALA A 49 -30.95 6.28 -29.08
CA ALA A 49 -30.50 5.45 -27.96
C ALA A 49 -29.34 4.52 -28.34
N TRP A 50 -29.42 3.86 -29.50
CA TRP A 50 -28.35 2.98 -29.97
C TRP A 50 -27.12 3.77 -30.44
N SER A 51 -27.33 4.92 -31.08
CA SER A 51 -26.26 5.86 -31.39
C SER A 51 -25.50 6.30 -30.13
N ASP A 52 -26.23 6.68 -29.08
CA ASP A 52 -25.65 7.18 -27.84
C ASP A 52 -24.96 6.06 -27.05
N ALA A 53 -25.49 4.83 -27.06
CA ALA A 53 -24.84 3.66 -26.47
C ALA A 53 -23.50 3.31 -27.15
N VAL A 54 -23.48 3.27 -28.49
CA VAL A 54 -22.25 3.01 -29.27
C VAL A 54 -21.22 4.14 -29.06
N ARG A 55 -21.68 5.40 -28.98
CA ARG A 55 -20.80 6.54 -28.65
C ARG A 55 -20.30 6.47 -27.20
N GLY A 56 -21.14 6.04 -26.27
CA GLY A 56 -20.80 5.80 -24.87
C GLY A 56 -19.66 4.80 -24.75
N PHE A 57 -19.74 3.66 -25.45
CA PHE A 57 -18.70 2.65 -25.44
C PHE A 57 -17.34 3.17 -25.95
N ARG A 58 -17.34 4.07 -26.94
CA ARG A 58 -16.12 4.75 -27.40
C ARG A 58 -15.50 5.60 -26.30
N VAL A 59 -16.31 6.36 -25.57
CA VAL A 59 -15.84 7.16 -24.43
C VAL A 59 -15.28 6.24 -23.33
N SER A 60 -15.96 5.12 -23.03
CA SER A 60 -15.48 4.10 -22.10
C SER A 60 -14.15 3.51 -22.53
N MET A 61 -13.95 3.23 -23.83
CA MET A 61 -12.70 2.69 -24.37
C MET A 61 -11.53 3.67 -24.23
N VAL A 62 -11.76 4.96 -24.48
CA VAL A 62 -10.76 6.03 -24.25
C VAL A 62 -10.42 6.12 -22.76
N ALA A 63 -11.43 6.12 -21.88
CA ALA A 63 -11.22 6.17 -20.44
C ALA A 63 -10.44 4.94 -19.93
N MET A 64 -10.83 3.74 -20.34
CA MET A 64 -10.13 2.48 -20.00
C MET A 64 -8.67 2.49 -20.48
N GLY A 65 -8.43 2.89 -21.73
CA GLY A 65 -7.08 3.00 -22.27
C GLY A 65 -6.23 4.02 -21.51
N ALA A 66 -6.79 5.19 -21.20
CA ALA A 66 -6.08 6.23 -20.44
C ALA A 66 -5.73 5.76 -19.01
N PHE A 67 -6.68 5.17 -18.30
CA PHE A 67 -6.44 4.62 -16.96
C PHE A 67 -5.48 3.44 -16.99
N GLY A 68 -5.58 2.55 -17.98
CA GLY A 68 -4.68 1.43 -18.15
C GLY A 68 -3.24 1.88 -18.42
N VAL A 69 -3.02 2.91 -19.24
CA VAL A 69 -1.70 3.51 -19.46
C VAL A 69 -1.14 4.12 -18.16
N ALA A 70 -1.94 4.91 -17.44
CA ALA A 70 -1.49 5.51 -16.18
C ALA A 70 -1.14 4.44 -15.12
N ALA A 71 -2.02 3.46 -14.91
CA ALA A 71 -1.82 2.40 -13.93
C ALA A 71 -0.61 1.52 -14.24
N SER A 72 -0.47 1.08 -15.49
CA SER A 72 0.67 0.26 -15.92
C SER A 72 2.00 1.02 -15.83
N THR A 73 2.01 2.33 -16.09
CA THR A 73 3.22 3.15 -15.97
C THR A 73 3.69 3.25 -14.51
N LEU A 74 2.77 3.53 -13.57
CA LEU A 74 3.10 3.57 -12.14
C LEU A 74 3.61 2.21 -11.64
N GLU A 75 2.92 1.13 -12.01
CA GLU A 75 3.33 -0.23 -11.62
C GLU A 75 4.69 -0.62 -12.23
N LEU A 76 5.03 -0.20 -13.46
CA LEU A 76 6.34 -0.45 -14.05
C LEU A 76 7.47 0.26 -13.30
N ILE A 77 7.24 1.47 -12.82
CA ILE A 77 8.21 2.20 -11.98
C ILE A 77 8.44 1.43 -10.68
N ASP A 78 7.37 1.03 -9.99
CA ASP A 78 7.46 0.26 -8.74
C ASP A 78 8.18 -1.10 -8.96
N ILE A 79 7.86 -1.82 -10.05
CA ILE A 79 8.51 -3.11 -10.38
C ILE A 79 10.00 -2.92 -10.71
N TYR A 80 10.35 -1.82 -11.38
CA TYR A 80 11.74 -1.55 -11.73
C TYR A 80 12.60 -1.38 -10.48
N ASP A 81 12.09 -0.66 -9.48
CA ASP A 81 12.77 -0.53 -8.18
C ASP A 81 12.83 -1.88 -7.45
N ASP A 82 11.75 -2.66 -7.44
CA ASP A 82 11.72 -4.01 -6.85
C ASP A 82 12.75 -4.96 -7.49
N LEU A 83 12.96 -4.89 -8.82
CA LEU A 83 13.94 -5.72 -9.53
C LEU A 83 15.37 -5.54 -9.00
N THR A 84 15.71 -4.32 -8.58
CA THR A 84 17.05 -4.02 -8.02
C THR A 84 17.23 -4.52 -6.58
N LYS A 85 16.14 -4.86 -5.89
CA LYS A 85 16.10 -5.19 -4.46
C LYS A 85 15.79 -6.66 -4.17
N THR A 86 15.49 -7.46 -5.19
CA THR A 86 15.18 -8.89 -5.03
C THR A 86 16.32 -9.66 -4.35
N LYS A 87 15.97 -10.51 -3.38
CA LYS A 87 16.94 -11.26 -2.56
C LYS A 87 17.29 -12.61 -3.16
N THR A 88 16.43 -13.15 -4.02
CA THR A 88 16.54 -14.52 -4.55
C THR A 88 16.35 -14.56 -6.06
N THR A 89 16.86 -15.61 -6.69
CA THR A 89 16.71 -15.85 -8.12
C THR A 89 15.27 -16.14 -8.52
N GLU A 90 14.50 -16.79 -7.64
CA GLU A 90 13.08 -17.04 -7.87
C GLU A 90 12.29 -15.73 -7.85
N GLU A 91 12.51 -14.88 -6.84
CA GLU A 91 11.89 -13.55 -6.75
C GLU A 91 12.24 -12.70 -7.98
N ALA A 92 13.53 -12.63 -8.36
CA ALA A 92 13.97 -11.90 -9.55
C ALA A 92 13.28 -12.39 -10.83
N THR A 93 13.11 -13.71 -10.98
CA THR A 93 12.47 -14.31 -12.17
C THR A 93 10.98 -13.95 -12.21
N VAL A 94 10.26 -14.10 -11.10
CA VAL A 94 8.83 -13.77 -11.05
C VAL A 94 8.61 -12.26 -11.23
N THR A 95 9.47 -11.41 -10.64
CA THR A 95 9.40 -9.96 -10.83
C THR A 95 9.61 -9.58 -12.30
N ARG A 96 10.51 -10.27 -13.04
CA ARG A 96 10.66 -10.07 -14.50
C ARG A 96 9.43 -10.49 -15.30
N ILE A 97 8.79 -11.60 -14.94
CA ILE A 97 7.54 -12.03 -15.58
C ILE A 97 6.43 -10.99 -15.32
N LYS A 98 6.35 -10.51 -14.08
CA LYS A 98 5.43 -9.42 -13.70
C LYS A 98 5.70 -8.17 -14.55
N PHE A 99 6.96 -7.73 -14.65
CA PHE A 99 7.37 -6.61 -15.51
C PHE A 99 6.89 -6.79 -16.96
N GLY A 100 7.14 -7.96 -17.56
CA GLY A 100 6.68 -8.26 -18.92
C GLY A 100 5.16 -8.21 -19.06
N SER A 101 4.43 -8.74 -18.08
CA SER A 101 2.96 -8.70 -18.08
C SER A 101 2.40 -7.27 -18.01
N VAL A 102 2.95 -6.42 -17.13
CA VAL A 102 2.54 -5.02 -17.01
C VAL A 102 2.93 -4.23 -18.26
N GLY A 103 4.09 -4.53 -18.86
CA GLY A 103 4.48 -3.97 -20.15
C GLY A 103 3.49 -4.30 -21.27
N LEU A 104 3.02 -5.56 -21.34
CA LEU A 104 1.97 -5.95 -22.28
C LEU A 104 0.64 -5.25 -22.00
N MET A 105 0.28 -5.04 -20.73
CA MET A 105 -0.90 -4.24 -20.36
C MET A 105 -0.76 -2.78 -20.79
N ALA A 106 0.41 -2.17 -20.65
CA ALA A 106 0.68 -0.80 -21.09
C ALA A 106 0.50 -0.67 -22.61
N ILE A 107 1.04 -1.62 -23.37
CA ILE A 107 0.85 -1.70 -24.82
C ILE A 107 -0.64 -1.85 -25.15
N GLY A 108 -1.33 -2.84 -24.57
CA GLY A 108 -2.76 -3.07 -24.82
C GLY A 108 -3.62 -1.84 -24.51
N SER A 109 -3.38 -1.18 -23.38
CA SER A 109 -4.08 0.04 -22.98
C SER A 109 -3.84 1.19 -23.97
N THR A 110 -2.62 1.30 -24.50
CA THR A 110 -2.27 2.28 -25.54
C THR A 110 -3.03 2.00 -26.83
N PHE A 111 -3.15 0.74 -27.26
CA PHE A 111 -3.96 0.35 -28.41
C PHE A 111 -5.45 0.66 -28.21
N GLN A 112 -6.01 0.41 -27.02
CA GLN A 112 -7.39 0.77 -26.68
C GLN A 112 -7.61 2.30 -26.71
N LEU A 113 -6.69 3.06 -26.12
CA LEU A 113 -6.72 4.52 -26.12
C LEU A 113 -6.68 5.07 -27.55
N ALA A 114 -5.73 4.57 -28.36
CA ALA A 114 -5.55 4.99 -29.75
C ALA A 114 -6.76 4.63 -30.63
N ALA A 115 -7.33 3.43 -30.47
CA ALA A 115 -8.54 3.02 -31.19
C ALA A 115 -9.77 3.89 -30.81
N GLY A 116 -9.89 4.26 -29.53
CA GLY A 116 -10.94 5.14 -29.05
C GLY A 116 -10.83 6.57 -29.60
N ILE A 117 -9.61 7.13 -29.67
CA ILE A 117 -9.37 8.49 -30.18
C ILE A 117 -9.45 8.52 -31.72
N LEU A 118 -8.82 7.54 -32.39
CA LEU A 118 -8.64 7.44 -33.84
C LEU A 118 -9.41 6.23 -34.42
N PRO A 119 -10.74 6.29 -34.52
CA PRO A 119 -11.57 5.13 -34.86
C PRO A 119 -11.34 4.58 -36.27
N THR A 120 -10.81 5.39 -37.20
CA THR A 120 -10.51 4.98 -38.58
C THR A 120 -9.10 4.42 -38.76
N SER A 121 -8.31 4.31 -37.69
CA SER A 121 -6.93 3.85 -37.74
C SER A 121 -6.80 2.32 -37.74
N SER A 122 -5.63 1.81 -38.11
CA SER A 122 -5.28 0.39 -38.00
C SER A 122 -5.26 -0.11 -36.55
N TYR A 123 -5.15 0.78 -35.55
CA TYR A 123 -5.23 0.42 -34.13
C TYR A 123 -6.61 -0.13 -33.76
N THR A 124 -7.69 0.39 -34.37
CA THR A 124 -9.06 -0.11 -34.16
C THR A 124 -9.20 -1.56 -34.62
N LEU A 125 -8.56 -1.92 -35.74
CA LEU A 125 -8.60 -3.30 -36.25
C LEU A 125 -7.93 -4.30 -35.30
N VAL A 126 -6.88 -3.85 -34.60
CA VAL A 126 -6.20 -4.67 -33.58
C VAL A 126 -7.05 -4.77 -32.31
N ALA A 127 -7.50 -3.64 -31.78
CA ALA A 127 -8.23 -3.59 -30.51
C ALA A 127 -9.62 -4.26 -30.56
N MET A 128 -10.27 -4.28 -31.73
CA MET A 128 -11.57 -4.93 -31.93
C MET A 128 -11.48 -6.40 -32.30
N ASN A 129 -10.27 -6.94 -32.52
CA ASN A 129 -10.12 -8.34 -32.86
C ASN A 129 -10.36 -9.24 -31.63
N PRO A 130 -11.17 -10.32 -31.73
CA PRO A 130 -11.43 -11.21 -30.60
C PRO A 130 -10.19 -11.72 -29.86
N TRP A 131 -9.05 -11.93 -30.55
CA TRP A 131 -7.82 -12.38 -29.90
C TRP A 131 -7.26 -11.36 -28.90
N PHE A 132 -7.51 -10.07 -29.12
CA PHE A 132 -6.99 -8.98 -28.30
C PHE A 132 -7.57 -9.03 -26.88
N SER A 133 -8.88 -9.23 -26.75
CA SER A 133 -9.53 -9.41 -25.45
C SER A 133 -9.01 -10.67 -24.73
N VAL A 134 -8.81 -11.77 -25.46
CA VAL A 134 -8.22 -13.00 -24.90
C VAL A 134 -6.79 -12.75 -24.41
N ALA A 135 -5.99 -12.02 -25.18
CA ALA A 135 -4.61 -11.69 -24.82
C ALA A 135 -4.53 -10.81 -23.56
N ILE A 136 -5.37 -9.77 -23.45
CA ILE A 136 -5.43 -8.93 -22.24
C ILE A 136 -5.87 -9.74 -21.02
N LEU A 137 -6.88 -10.60 -21.17
CA LEU A 137 -7.35 -11.45 -20.08
C LEU A 137 -6.23 -12.39 -19.59
N LEU A 138 -5.55 -13.08 -20.50
CA LEU A 138 -4.42 -13.95 -20.16
C LEU A 138 -3.29 -13.18 -19.49
N THR A 139 -2.99 -11.97 -19.97
CA THR A 139 -2.00 -11.08 -19.34
C THR A 139 -2.41 -10.70 -17.91
N GLY A 140 -3.70 -10.43 -17.68
CA GLY A 140 -4.29 -10.21 -16.35
C GLY A 140 -4.13 -11.40 -15.41
N VAL A 141 -4.37 -12.62 -15.91
CA VAL A 141 -4.16 -13.86 -15.14
C VAL A 141 -2.69 -14.04 -14.78
N ILE A 142 -1.77 -13.84 -15.73
CA ILE A 142 -0.32 -13.90 -15.47
C ILE A 142 0.06 -12.89 -14.38
N TYR A 143 -0.40 -11.64 -14.49
CA TYR A 143 -0.15 -10.63 -13.47
C TYR A 143 -0.62 -11.07 -12.07
N LEU A 144 -1.85 -11.59 -11.96
CA LEU A 144 -2.38 -12.08 -10.68
C LEU A 144 -1.55 -13.25 -10.12
N LEU A 145 -1.18 -14.22 -10.95
CA LEU A 145 -0.35 -15.35 -10.55
C LEU A 145 1.05 -14.91 -10.12
N THR A 146 1.66 -13.93 -10.81
CA THR A 146 2.96 -13.39 -10.41
C THR A 146 2.87 -12.66 -9.07
N ASN A 147 1.81 -11.90 -8.80
CA ASN A 147 1.60 -11.28 -7.48
C ASN A 147 1.46 -12.33 -6.38
N MET A 148 0.69 -13.39 -6.61
CA MET A 148 0.53 -14.48 -5.64
C MET A 148 1.88 -15.18 -5.37
N ALA A 149 2.65 -15.46 -6.42
CA ALA A 149 3.97 -16.05 -6.31
C ALA A 149 4.96 -15.13 -5.59
N LEU A 150 4.99 -13.83 -5.90
CA LEU A 150 5.84 -12.86 -5.19
C LEU A 150 5.46 -12.74 -3.72
N ASN A 151 4.16 -12.75 -3.40
CA ASN A 151 3.72 -12.71 -2.01
C ASN A 151 4.13 -13.99 -1.25
N TYR A 152 4.19 -15.13 -1.93
CA TYR A 152 4.71 -16.37 -1.36
C TYR A 152 6.24 -16.36 -1.20
N PHE A 153 6.97 -15.77 -2.15
CA PHE A 153 8.43 -15.71 -2.13
C PHE A 153 9.01 -14.59 -1.26
N LYS A 154 8.25 -13.51 -1.03
CA LYS A 154 8.65 -12.45 -0.08
C LYS A 154 8.69 -13.04 1.31
N GLN A 155 9.90 -13.26 1.80
CA GLN A 155 10.18 -13.74 3.15
C GLN A 155 10.27 -12.54 4.10
N ASP A 156 9.63 -12.66 5.25
CA ASP A 156 9.89 -11.82 6.41
C ASP A 156 11.34 -12.00 6.88
N SER A 157 11.78 -11.14 7.79
CA SER A 157 13.16 -11.16 8.29
C SER A 157 13.51 -12.50 8.94
N VAL A 158 12.56 -13.13 9.64
CA VAL A 158 12.72 -14.47 10.23
C VAL A 158 12.88 -15.54 9.13
N GLY A 159 11.99 -15.56 8.13
CA GLY A 159 12.04 -16.53 7.04
C GLY A 159 13.33 -16.40 6.21
N TRP A 160 13.79 -15.17 5.99
CA TRP A 160 15.06 -14.91 5.33
C TRP A 160 16.24 -15.43 6.15
N TRP A 161 16.26 -15.15 7.45
CA TRP A 161 17.27 -15.68 8.36
C TRP A 161 17.27 -17.21 8.38
N LEU A 162 16.10 -17.85 8.49
CA LEU A 162 15.95 -19.31 8.44
C LEU A 162 16.43 -19.92 7.11
N ARG A 163 16.33 -19.18 6.00
CA ARG A 163 16.85 -19.64 4.70
C ARG A 163 18.38 -19.57 4.63
N LYS A 164 18.99 -18.62 5.34
CA LYS A 164 20.45 -18.42 5.37
C LYS A 164 21.17 -19.11 6.52
N CYS A 165 20.45 -19.52 7.56
CA CYS A 165 21.06 -20.10 8.75
C CYS A 165 21.81 -21.39 8.43
N SER A 166 22.78 -21.74 9.28
CA SER A 166 23.63 -22.93 9.14
C SER A 166 22.84 -24.25 9.11
N TRP A 167 21.60 -24.26 9.62
CA TRP A 167 20.70 -25.43 9.59
C TRP A 167 19.78 -25.49 8.37
N SER A 168 19.83 -24.48 7.50
CA SER A 168 18.96 -24.39 6.33
C SER A 168 19.29 -25.48 5.30
N LYS A 169 18.26 -25.98 4.60
CA LYS A 169 18.45 -26.85 3.43
C LYS A 169 18.98 -26.08 2.20
N SER A 170 18.89 -24.75 2.20
CA SER A 170 19.24 -23.89 1.08
C SER A 170 20.73 -23.49 1.12
N ILE A 171 21.62 -24.47 0.91
CA ILE A 171 23.09 -24.34 1.03
C ILE A 171 23.67 -23.13 0.27
N ASN A 172 23.10 -22.78 -0.88
CA ASN A 172 23.56 -21.67 -1.72
C ASN A 172 23.39 -20.28 -1.08
N TYR A 173 22.61 -20.17 -0.01
CA TYR A 173 22.31 -18.91 0.67
C TYR A 173 22.89 -18.86 2.08
N HIS A 174 23.64 -19.88 2.50
CA HIS A 174 24.19 -19.93 3.85
C HIS A 174 25.07 -18.72 4.16
N TYR A 175 25.04 -18.30 5.43
CA TYR A 175 26.13 -17.48 5.95
C TYR A 175 27.46 -18.21 5.78
N SER A 176 28.54 -17.44 5.63
CA SER A 176 29.88 -18.01 5.52
C SER A 176 30.22 -18.82 6.79
N THR A 177 30.99 -19.89 6.63
CA THR A 177 31.33 -20.81 7.73
C THR A 177 32.48 -20.33 8.61
N ASP A 178 33.11 -19.21 8.23
CA ASP A 178 34.16 -18.55 9.01
C ASP A 178 33.59 -17.84 10.27
N ALA A 179 34.48 -17.37 11.13
CA ALA A 179 34.09 -16.72 12.38
C ALA A 179 33.23 -15.47 12.15
N ASP A 180 33.50 -14.74 11.07
CA ASP A 180 32.76 -13.54 10.69
C ASP A 180 31.34 -13.88 10.22
N GLY A 181 31.16 -14.92 9.40
CA GLY A 181 29.83 -15.37 8.98
C GLY A 181 28.97 -15.91 10.14
N GLN A 182 29.58 -16.60 11.11
CA GLN A 182 28.86 -17.02 12.32
C GLN A 182 28.44 -15.85 13.21
N LEU A 183 29.27 -14.80 13.27
CA LEU A 183 28.93 -13.57 13.98
C LEU A 183 27.77 -12.85 13.27
N GLU A 184 27.81 -12.76 11.94
CA GLU A 184 26.74 -12.17 11.12
C GLU A 184 25.40 -12.91 11.32
N GLU A 185 25.40 -14.24 11.32
CA GLU A 185 24.20 -15.06 11.57
C GLU A 185 23.57 -14.73 12.93
N LYS A 186 24.38 -14.64 13.99
CA LYS A 186 23.92 -14.34 15.35
C LYS A 186 23.41 -12.91 15.48
N LEU A 187 24.14 -11.94 14.91
CA LEU A 187 23.74 -10.53 14.91
C LEU A 187 22.44 -10.32 14.13
N ALA A 188 22.26 -11.00 13.00
CA ALA A 188 21.02 -10.94 12.23
C ALA A 188 19.82 -11.46 13.06
N LEU A 189 19.98 -12.58 13.77
CA LEU A 189 18.94 -13.10 14.65
C LEU A 189 18.64 -12.15 15.82
N LEU A 190 19.68 -11.62 16.48
CA LEU A 190 19.53 -10.65 17.56
C LEU A 190 18.79 -9.40 17.09
N THR A 191 19.11 -8.91 15.89
CA THR A 191 18.45 -7.76 15.26
C THR A 191 16.96 -8.05 15.04
N ILE A 192 16.61 -9.26 14.60
CA ILE A 192 15.21 -9.66 14.44
C ILE A 192 14.48 -9.73 15.78
N GLN A 193 15.12 -10.31 16.81
CA GLN A 193 14.55 -10.40 18.16
C GLN A 193 14.34 -9.04 18.83
N LEU A 194 15.18 -8.07 18.49
CA LEU A 194 15.05 -6.71 18.98
C LEU A 194 14.03 -5.89 18.17
N SER A 195 13.43 -6.42 17.10
CA SER A 195 12.41 -5.70 16.34
C SER A 195 11.20 -5.36 17.22
N PRO A 196 10.84 -4.07 17.36
CA PRO A 196 9.64 -3.69 18.08
C PRO A 196 8.38 -4.06 17.29
N GLN A 197 7.25 -4.18 17.98
CA GLN A 197 5.94 -4.30 17.33
C GLN A 197 5.18 -3.00 17.46
N VAL A 198 4.63 -2.52 16.36
CA VAL A 198 3.90 -1.25 16.34
C VAL A 198 2.43 -1.52 16.01
N HIS A 199 1.54 -0.96 16.80
CA HIS A 199 0.11 -0.98 16.54
C HIS A 199 -0.44 0.44 16.46
N VAL A 200 -1.21 0.74 15.42
CA VAL A 200 -1.79 2.06 15.20
C VAL A 200 -3.29 1.90 14.97
N LYS A 201 -4.08 2.81 15.53
CA LYS A 201 -5.52 2.86 15.30
C LYS A 201 -5.97 4.31 15.13
N SER A 202 -6.74 4.56 14.08
CA SER A 202 -7.29 5.89 13.81
C SER A 202 -8.31 6.28 14.89
N THR A 203 -8.27 7.55 15.31
CA THR A 203 -9.31 8.14 16.15
C THR A 203 -10.23 9.01 15.33
N THR A 204 -11.54 8.77 15.42
CA THR A 204 -12.60 9.44 14.66
C THR A 204 -13.59 10.17 15.56
N ARG A 205 -14.12 11.28 15.07
CA ARG A 205 -15.23 12.02 15.70
C ARG A 205 -16.30 12.23 14.64
N ASP A 206 -17.56 12.11 15.04
CA ASP A 206 -18.67 12.37 14.13
C ASP A 206 -18.72 13.86 13.78
N GLU A 207 -18.74 14.15 12.47
CA GLU A 207 -18.95 15.49 11.92
C GLU A 207 -20.17 15.49 11.00
N ASP A 208 -20.97 16.55 11.13
CA ASP A 208 -22.18 16.76 10.34
C ASP A 208 -21.84 17.42 9.00
N HIS A 209 -22.24 16.75 7.91
CA HIS A 209 -22.00 17.22 6.55
C HIS A 209 -23.31 17.67 5.90
N TYR A 210 -23.30 18.88 5.33
CA TYR A 210 -24.43 19.49 4.64
C TYR A 210 -24.25 19.43 3.13
N PHE A 211 -24.75 18.37 2.50
CA PHE A 211 -24.74 18.21 1.03
C PHE A 211 -26.05 18.69 0.41
N GLY A 212 -26.46 19.94 0.68
CA GLY A 212 -27.67 20.52 0.11
C GLY A 212 -28.97 19.79 0.47
N ARG A 213 -28.96 18.99 1.55
CA ARG A 213 -30.15 18.37 2.16
C ARG A 213 -30.53 19.12 3.43
N ASP A 214 -31.82 19.10 3.77
CA ASP A 214 -32.36 19.74 4.97
C ASP A 214 -31.91 19.06 6.28
N THR A 215 -31.49 17.80 6.22
CA THR A 215 -30.94 17.05 7.35
C THR A 215 -29.45 16.76 7.13
N PRO A 216 -28.57 17.09 8.10
CA PRO A 216 -27.16 16.74 8.01
C PRO A 216 -26.96 15.23 8.00
N TYR A 217 -25.94 14.78 7.28
CA TYR A 217 -25.44 13.42 7.40
C TYR A 217 -24.22 13.43 8.31
N SER A 218 -24.31 12.71 9.43
CA SER A 218 -23.19 12.57 10.37
C SER A 218 -22.30 11.41 9.93
N ALA A 219 -21.00 11.67 9.80
CA ALA A 219 -20.01 10.67 9.41
C ALA A 219 -18.79 10.73 10.33
N PRO A 220 -18.17 9.58 10.67
CA PRO A 220 -16.94 9.58 11.43
C PRO A 220 -15.81 10.17 10.60
N VAL A 221 -15.18 11.23 11.11
CA VAL A 221 -14.03 11.91 10.50
C VAL A 221 -12.81 11.71 11.38
N GLN A 222 -11.70 11.29 10.77
CA GLN A 222 -10.42 11.13 11.45
C GLN A 222 -9.89 12.48 11.94
N TYR A 223 -9.34 12.50 13.15
CA TYR A 223 -8.68 13.66 13.72
C TYR A 223 -7.35 13.34 14.44
N GLY A 224 -6.95 12.07 14.45
CA GLY A 224 -5.73 11.61 15.09
C GLY A 224 -5.56 10.10 15.01
N ALA A 225 -4.54 9.58 15.70
CA ALA A 225 -4.34 8.16 15.88
C ALA A 225 -3.72 7.85 17.25
N GLY A 226 -4.20 6.76 17.86
CA GLY A 226 -3.47 6.10 18.93
C GLY A 226 -2.33 5.27 18.35
N VAL A 227 -1.18 5.30 19.00
CA VAL A 227 0.02 4.53 18.63
C VAL A 227 0.52 3.77 19.84
N GLN A 228 0.76 2.48 19.67
CA GLN A 228 1.41 1.63 20.67
C GLN A 228 2.68 1.03 20.07
N VAL A 229 3.80 1.15 20.78
CA VAL A 229 5.06 0.51 20.44
C VAL A 229 5.40 -0.48 21.55
N LEU A 230 5.39 -1.77 21.23
CA LEU A 230 5.88 -2.84 22.09
C LEU A 230 7.39 -2.96 21.88
N LEU A 231 8.14 -2.66 22.93
CA LEU A 231 9.58 -2.65 22.98
C LEU A 231 10.07 -3.90 23.76
N PRO A 232 11.01 -4.68 23.22
CA PRO A 232 11.54 -5.86 23.89
C PRO A 232 12.20 -5.52 25.24
N SER A 233 12.09 -6.39 26.24
CA SER A 233 12.70 -6.16 27.57
C SER A 233 14.21 -5.88 27.51
N ALA A 234 14.91 -6.42 26.53
CA ALA A 234 16.34 -6.20 26.30
C ALA A 234 16.73 -4.75 25.98
N VAL A 235 15.78 -3.86 25.66
CA VAL A 235 16.05 -2.42 25.43
C VAL A 235 15.93 -1.57 26.69
N ARG A 236 15.59 -2.16 27.85
CA ARG A 236 15.52 -1.43 29.13
C ARG A 236 16.89 -0.89 29.54
N GLY A 237 16.88 0.25 30.21
CA GLY A 237 18.10 1.00 30.55
C GLY A 237 18.81 1.63 29.35
N GLN A 238 18.22 1.57 28.15
CA GLN A 238 18.74 2.21 26.93
C GLN A 238 17.87 3.38 26.49
N SER A 239 18.49 4.34 25.81
CA SER A 239 17.81 5.45 25.15
C SER A 239 17.40 5.03 23.75
N VAL A 240 16.10 5.05 23.45
CA VAL A 240 15.59 4.68 22.13
C VAL A 240 15.25 5.93 21.34
N HIS A 241 15.72 6.00 20.10
CA HIS A 241 15.46 7.15 19.24
C HIS A 241 14.30 6.88 18.29
N PHE A 242 13.46 7.89 18.07
CA PHE A 242 12.29 7.80 17.21
C PHE A 242 12.21 8.95 16.23
N ASN A 243 11.66 8.66 15.06
CA ASN A 243 11.12 9.64 14.15
C ASN A 243 9.74 9.17 13.71
N ILE A 244 8.82 10.09 13.50
CA ILE A 244 7.46 9.81 13.10
C ILE A 244 6.97 10.88 12.12
N ILE A 245 6.36 10.44 11.02
CA ILE A 245 5.69 11.33 10.06
C ILE A 245 4.33 10.77 9.68
N SER A 246 3.40 11.65 9.34
CA SER A 246 2.17 11.28 8.67
C SER A 246 2.37 11.39 7.16
N SER A 247 1.69 10.53 6.43
CA SER A 247 1.71 10.57 4.98
C SER A 247 0.35 10.25 4.39
N LYS A 248 0.14 10.73 3.17
CA LYS A 248 -1.08 10.49 2.40
C LYS A 248 -0.77 9.84 1.09
N ARG A 249 -1.77 9.16 0.53
CA ARG A 249 -1.74 8.68 -0.84
C ARG A 249 -2.64 9.54 -1.70
N PRO A 250 -2.12 10.54 -2.41
CA PRO A 250 -2.93 11.41 -3.25
C PRO A 250 -3.75 10.56 -4.24
N LEU A 251 -5.05 10.84 -4.32
CA LEU A 251 -6.01 10.13 -5.19
C LEU A 251 -6.08 8.60 -4.94
N GLY A 252 -5.53 8.09 -3.82
CA GLY A 252 -5.48 6.67 -3.48
C GLY A 252 -4.58 5.81 -4.37
N VAL A 253 -3.83 6.42 -5.29
CA VAL A 253 -3.13 5.72 -6.40
C VAL A 253 -1.76 6.28 -6.72
N LEU A 254 -1.49 7.54 -6.37
CA LEU A 254 -0.18 8.14 -6.56
C LEU A 254 0.81 7.65 -5.49
N PRO A 255 2.12 7.84 -5.70
CA PRO A 255 3.12 7.56 -4.67
C PRO A 255 2.80 8.27 -3.36
N VAL A 256 3.16 7.63 -2.24
CA VAL A 256 2.94 8.19 -0.90
C VAL A 256 3.69 9.52 -0.78
N ALA A 257 2.98 10.55 -0.31
CA ALA A 257 3.52 11.88 -0.09
C ALA A 257 3.47 12.21 1.41
N LYS A 258 4.56 12.76 1.93
CA LYS A 258 4.64 13.24 3.31
C LYS A 258 3.63 14.38 3.53
N ILE A 259 3.04 14.41 4.71
CA ILE A 259 2.32 15.56 5.24
C ILE A 259 3.30 16.30 6.16
N ASP A 260 3.40 17.63 5.99
CA ASP A 260 4.41 18.44 6.68
C ASP A 260 4.01 18.88 8.11
N ASP A 261 2.88 18.37 8.61
CA ASP A 261 2.43 18.65 9.97
C ASP A 261 3.35 17.98 11.02
N PRO A 262 3.87 18.76 12.00
CA PRO A 262 4.74 18.23 13.04
C PRO A 262 3.94 17.41 14.04
N ILE A 263 4.00 16.08 13.91
CA ILE A 263 3.41 15.13 14.87
C ILE A 263 4.43 14.59 15.87
N LEU A 264 5.66 15.09 15.80
CA LEU A 264 6.80 14.68 16.62
C LEU A 264 6.59 15.04 18.10
N ASP A 265 6.32 16.30 18.43
CA ASP A 265 6.16 16.73 19.84
C ASP A 265 4.95 16.06 20.54
N PRO A 266 3.75 15.98 19.91
CA PRO A 266 2.62 15.27 20.51
C PRO A 266 2.88 13.80 20.80
N PHE A 267 3.78 13.15 20.03
CA PHE A 267 4.12 11.75 20.20
C PHE A 267 4.79 11.47 21.55
N LEU A 268 5.63 12.39 22.05
CA LEU A 268 6.20 12.27 23.40
C LEU A 268 5.30 12.83 24.48
N ASP A 269 4.73 14.02 24.28
CA ASP A 269 4.00 14.76 25.32
C ASP A 269 2.78 14.01 25.87
N ARG A 270 2.21 13.10 25.07
CA ARG A 270 1.03 12.29 25.41
C ARG A 270 1.35 10.83 25.66
N GLY A 271 2.62 10.47 25.66
CA GLY A 271 3.02 9.09 25.76
C GLY A 271 3.10 8.58 27.20
N GLN A 272 2.74 7.32 27.39
CA GLN A 272 2.69 6.65 28.68
C GLN A 272 3.13 5.20 28.54
N PHE A 273 3.85 4.70 29.55
CA PHE A 273 4.15 3.29 29.63
C PHE A 273 2.92 2.49 30.09
N LYS A 274 2.64 1.40 29.41
CA LYS A 274 1.56 0.45 29.70
C LYS A 274 2.13 -0.95 29.83
N LYS A 275 1.36 -1.81 30.50
CA LYS A 275 1.63 -3.24 30.58
C LYS A 275 1.35 -3.91 29.24
N VAL A 276 2.03 -5.04 28.99
CA VAL A 276 1.93 -5.80 27.73
C VAL A 276 0.50 -6.27 27.44
N ASP A 277 -0.31 -6.53 28.47
CA ASP A 277 -1.71 -6.92 28.34
C ASP A 277 -2.60 -5.83 27.71
N GLN A 278 -2.14 -4.58 27.67
CA GLN A 278 -2.81 -3.45 27.02
C GLN A 278 -2.44 -3.30 25.54
N PHE A 279 -1.47 -4.06 25.04
CA PHE A 279 -1.11 -4.03 23.63
C PHE A 279 -2.32 -4.42 22.75
N LYS A 280 -2.51 -3.70 21.65
CA LYS A 280 -3.66 -3.76 20.74
C LYS A 280 -5.01 -3.29 21.32
N LYS A 281 -5.01 -2.70 22.51
CA LYS A 281 -6.23 -2.17 23.16
C LYS A 281 -6.31 -0.65 23.09
N LEU A 282 -6.26 -0.11 21.87
CA LEU A 282 -6.42 1.34 21.64
C LEU A 282 -7.90 1.77 21.66
N VAL A 283 -8.17 2.81 22.46
CA VAL A 283 -9.49 3.46 22.54
C VAL A 283 -9.62 4.59 21.50
N ASN A 284 -10.84 4.90 21.09
CA ASN A 284 -11.13 6.01 20.17
C ASN A 284 -11.13 7.37 20.89
N GLN A 285 -10.09 7.67 21.66
CA GLN A 285 -9.95 8.91 22.41
C GLN A 285 -8.47 9.31 22.50
N PRO A 286 -8.16 10.61 22.60
CA PRO A 286 -6.78 11.05 22.79
C PRO A 286 -6.22 10.57 24.12
N ALA A 287 -4.98 10.10 24.12
CA ALA A 287 -4.23 9.90 25.35
C ALA A 287 -4.11 11.24 26.11
N ARG A 288 -4.24 11.17 27.45
CA ARG A 288 -4.02 12.33 28.32
C ARG A 288 -2.56 12.77 28.22
N LYS A 289 -2.29 14.05 28.45
CA LYS A 289 -0.90 14.52 28.50
C LYS A 289 -0.18 13.82 29.65
N ALA A 290 1.06 13.39 29.41
CA ALA A 290 1.88 12.74 30.42
C ALA A 290 2.04 13.62 31.68
N GLN A 291 2.14 14.95 31.51
CA GLN A 291 2.22 15.92 32.62
C GLN A 291 0.94 16.04 33.46
N GLU A 292 -0.21 15.75 32.87
CA GLU A 292 -1.52 15.82 33.55
C GLU A 292 -1.88 14.49 34.22
N ASP A 293 -1.18 13.41 33.85
CA ASP A 293 -1.33 12.09 34.43
C ASP A 293 -0.26 11.85 35.50
N PHE A 294 -0.56 12.26 36.73
CA PHE A 294 0.31 12.05 37.89
C PHE A 294 0.36 10.58 38.35
N THR A 295 -0.28 9.66 37.64
CA THR A 295 -0.04 8.25 37.84
C THR A 295 1.30 7.93 37.17
N PHE A 296 2.37 7.85 37.98
CA PHE A 296 3.60 7.20 37.52
C PHE A 296 3.18 5.83 37.00
N PRO A 297 3.32 5.52 35.70
CA PRO A 297 3.09 4.17 35.26
C PRO A 297 4.12 3.32 36.01
N LEU A 298 3.64 2.38 36.82
CA LEU A 298 4.49 1.33 37.37
C LEU A 298 5.12 0.66 36.16
N MET A 299 6.43 0.89 35.96
CA MET A 299 7.18 0.17 34.95
C MET A 299 6.86 -1.32 35.12
N PRO A 300 6.55 -2.04 34.03
CA PRO A 300 6.37 -3.47 34.12
C PRO A 300 7.63 -4.11 34.73
N PRO A 301 7.54 -5.32 35.32
CA PRO A 301 8.72 -6.03 35.84
C PRO A 301 9.89 -6.04 34.84
N GLU A 302 11.13 -5.98 35.32
CA GLU A 302 12.35 -5.84 34.49
C GLU A 302 12.46 -6.87 33.35
N SER A 303 11.92 -8.08 33.54
CA SER A 303 11.96 -9.15 32.55
C SER A 303 10.86 -9.06 31.48
N GLU A 304 9.89 -8.15 31.64
CA GLU A 304 8.76 -7.99 30.73
C GLU A 304 9.01 -6.89 29.70
N ASP A 305 8.52 -7.13 28.49
CA ASP A 305 8.45 -6.12 27.43
C ASP A 305 7.66 -4.89 27.90
N VAL A 306 7.89 -3.76 27.26
CA VAL A 306 7.28 -2.48 27.63
C VAL A 306 6.44 -1.96 26.48
N VAL A 307 5.21 -1.51 26.77
CA VAL A 307 4.37 -0.84 25.77
C VAL A 307 4.45 0.67 25.99
N TRP A 308 4.93 1.39 24.99
CA TRP A 308 4.77 2.83 24.90
C TRP A 308 3.47 3.16 24.15
N GLU A 309 2.49 3.75 24.82
CA GLU A 309 1.22 4.18 24.24
C GLU A 309 1.17 5.70 24.16
N THR A 310 0.82 6.25 22.99
CA THR A 310 0.67 7.69 22.77
C THR A 310 -0.45 8.00 21.79
N TRP A 311 -0.74 9.29 21.60
CA TRP A 311 -1.71 9.77 20.62
C TRP A 311 -1.13 10.96 19.85
N VAL A 312 -1.31 10.95 18.53
CA VAL A 312 -0.88 12.04 17.65
C VAL A 312 -2.07 12.65 16.90
N PRO A 313 -2.14 13.98 16.78
CA PRO A 313 -3.11 14.63 15.90
C PRO A 313 -2.74 14.32 14.45
N LEU A 314 -3.76 14.12 13.59
CA LEU A 314 -3.55 13.82 12.18
C LEU A 314 -4.53 14.61 11.32
N GLU A 315 -4.09 15.00 10.13
CA GLU A 315 -4.97 15.55 9.11
C GLU A 315 -6.04 14.52 8.68
N LYS A 316 -7.17 15.04 8.18
CA LYS A 316 -8.31 14.24 7.73
C LYS A 316 -7.98 13.31 6.57
N ASP A 317 -7.00 13.68 5.74
CA ASP A 317 -6.58 12.92 4.55
C ASP A 317 -5.32 12.06 4.80
N ALA A 318 -4.78 12.07 6.01
CA ALA A 318 -3.66 11.20 6.39
C ALA A 318 -4.06 9.73 6.24
N THR A 319 -3.28 8.98 5.46
CA THR A 319 -3.57 7.59 5.11
C THR A 319 -2.65 6.61 5.83
N TYR A 320 -1.41 7.01 6.08
CA TYR A 320 -0.40 6.18 6.76
C TYR A 320 0.33 6.98 7.83
N LEU A 321 0.85 6.23 8.79
CA LEU A 321 1.80 6.69 9.77
C LEU A 321 3.11 5.93 9.53
N GLU A 322 4.19 6.67 9.32
CA GLU A 322 5.53 6.10 9.16
C GLU A 322 6.33 6.34 10.42
N LEU A 323 6.94 5.27 10.95
CA LEU A 323 7.74 5.29 12.16
C LEU A 323 9.11 4.72 11.88
N GLN A 324 10.14 5.36 12.43
CA GLN A 324 11.51 4.87 12.40
C GLN A 324 12.06 4.83 13.82
N ILE A 325 12.62 3.69 14.20
CA ILE A 325 13.14 3.43 15.55
C ILE A 325 14.60 3.03 15.46
N TRP A 326 15.45 3.62 16.30
CA TRP A 326 16.86 3.25 16.43
C TRP A 326 17.21 2.93 17.88
N TYR A 327 18.04 1.91 18.05
CA TYR A 327 18.68 1.57 19.31
C TYR A 327 20.11 2.10 19.32
N PRO A 328 20.70 2.30 20.50
CA PRO A 328 22.07 2.80 20.61
C PRO A 328 23.08 1.73 20.15
N ASP A 329 24.24 2.18 19.71
CA ASP A 329 25.36 1.34 19.25
C ASP A 329 25.87 0.36 20.33
N SER A 330 25.55 0.62 21.60
CA SER A 330 25.81 -0.27 22.73
C SER A 330 25.02 -1.58 22.64
N LEU A 331 23.83 -1.55 22.06
CA LEU A 331 22.92 -2.70 21.98
C LEU A 331 23.05 -3.43 20.63
N ILE A 332 22.95 -2.69 19.53
CA ILE A 332 23.16 -3.20 18.17
C ILE A 332 23.97 -2.16 17.42
N ARG A 333 25.09 -2.59 16.81
CA ARG A 333 25.78 -1.75 15.84
C ARG A 333 25.01 -1.74 14.52
N PRO A 334 24.60 -0.57 14.01
CA PRO A 334 23.97 -0.51 12.71
C PRO A 334 24.93 -1.06 11.65
N GLY A 335 24.43 -1.93 10.77
CA GLY A 335 25.18 -2.36 9.58
C GLY A 335 25.46 -1.17 8.65
N GLN A 336 26.24 -1.39 7.58
CA GLN A 336 26.65 -0.35 6.62
C GLN A 336 25.51 0.50 6.01
N GLN A 337 24.24 0.07 6.11
CA GLN A 337 23.08 0.79 5.58
C GLN A 337 22.23 1.55 6.62
N ASP A 338 22.59 1.48 7.92
CA ASP A 338 22.06 2.37 8.99
C ASP A 338 20.54 2.68 8.93
N VAL A 339 19.73 1.62 8.77
CA VAL A 339 18.33 1.76 8.35
C VAL A 339 17.36 1.96 9.54
N GLY A 340 17.73 1.57 10.76
CA GLY A 340 16.79 1.46 11.89
C GLY A 340 15.66 0.47 11.59
N TYR A 341 14.70 0.35 12.53
CA TYR A 341 13.45 -0.36 12.29
C TYR A 341 12.43 0.59 11.68
N LEU A 342 11.83 0.20 10.57
CA LEU A 342 10.95 1.01 9.75
C LEU A 342 9.56 0.40 9.68
N PHE A 343 8.56 1.24 9.89
CA PHE A 343 7.17 0.83 9.87
C PHE A 343 6.36 1.82 9.05
N GLN A 344 5.46 1.32 8.20
CA GLN A 344 4.41 2.09 7.57
C GLN A 344 3.10 1.39 7.88
N LEU A 345 2.28 2.00 8.72
CA LEU A 345 1.01 1.44 9.16
C LEU A 345 -0.13 2.21 8.51
N LYS A 346 -1.13 1.47 8.02
CA LYS A 346 -2.32 2.08 7.46
C LYS A 346 -3.23 2.55 8.59
N LEU A 347 -3.75 3.76 8.45
CA LEU A 347 -4.71 4.33 9.39
C LEU A 347 -6.11 3.73 9.11
N ASP A 348 -6.58 2.91 10.04
CA ASP A 348 -7.93 2.31 10.03
C ASP A 348 -8.53 2.39 11.44
N SER A 349 -9.86 2.47 11.48
CA SER A 349 -10.72 2.26 12.64
C SER A 349 -10.53 0.91 13.33
N GLN A 350 -10.20 -0.16 12.59
CA GLN A 350 -9.94 -1.50 13.17
C GLN A 350 -8.53 -1.61 13.77
N GLY A 351 -7.63 -0.71 13.35
CA GLY A 351 -6.22 -0.73 13.69
C GLY A 351 -5.39 -1.69 12.84
N ASP A 352 -4.10 -1.39 12.74
CA ASP A 352 -3.10 -2.13 11.97
C ASP A 352 -1.93 -2.48 12.89
N THR A 353 -1.28 -3.64 12.69
CA THR A 353 -0.12 -4.07 13.48
C THR A 353 1.01 -4.52 12.56
N ALA A 354 2.17 -3.91 12.72
CA ALA A 354 3.40 -4.32 12.07
C ALA A 354 4.35 -4.95 13.08
N VAL A 355 4.93 -6.10 12.71
CA VAL A 355 5.82 -6.90 13.58
C VAL A 355 7.25 -7.00 13.06
N ASP A 356 7.46 -6.71 11.77
CA ASP A 356 8.77 -6.80 11.11
C ASP A 356 9.22 -5.43 10.60
N GLY A 357 10.01 -4.73 11.42
CA GLY A 357 10.56 -3.42 11.08
C GLY A 357 11.82 -3.48 10.20
N LEU A 358 12.30 -4.66 9.84
CA LEU A 358 13.53 -4.83 9.04
C LEU A 358 13.24 -5.04 7.55
N THR A 359 11.96 -5.11 7.19
CA THR A 359 11.54 -5.16 5.79
C THR A 359 12.03 -3.91 5.04
N HIS A 360 12.64 -4.13 3.87
CA HIS A 360 13.21 -3.05 3.07
C HIS A 360 12.10 -2.31 2.33
N VAL A 361 11.37 -1.46 3.03
CA VAL A 361 10.40 -0.54 2.43
C VAL A 361 11.08 0.81 2.22
N GLU A 362 10.91 1.40 1.03
CA GLU A 362 11.25 2.81 0.82
C GLU A 362 10.17 3.67 1.43
N LEU A 363 10.48 4.22 2.61
CA LEU A 363 9.61 5.10 3.35
C LEU A 363 10.06 6.54 3.20
N LYS A 364 9.11 7.48 3.16
CA LYS A 364 9.40 8.92 3.12
C LYS A 364 10.14 9.36 4.38
N ILE A 365 9.95 8.65 5.49
CA ILE A 365 10.68 8.92 6.72
C ILE A 365 12.20 8.79 6.59
N LYS A 366 12.72 7.93 5.68
CA LYS A 366 14.17 7.81 5.43
C LYS A 366 14.82 9.11 4.95
N ALA A 367 14.05 10.00 4.32
CA ALA A 367 14.55 11.30 3.88
C ALA A 367 14.59 12.34 5.02
N SER A 368 14.07 12.02 6.20
CA SER A 368 14.07 12.92 7.35
C SER A 368 15.41 12.87 8.07
N SER A 369 15.95 14.04 8.40
CA SER A 369 17.25 14.18 9.06
C SER A 369 17.24 13.61 10.49
N ARG A 370 18.35 12.99 10.91
CA ARG A 370 18.61 12.59 12.30
C ARG A 370 18.67 13.76 13.29
N ILE A 371 18.74 14.99 12.80
CA ILE A 371 18.78 16.20 13.64
C ILE A 371 17.44 16.43 14.37
N SER A 372 16.35 15.82 13.90
CA SER A 372 15.01 15.92 14.49
C SER A 372 14.53 14.60 15.11
N THR A 373 15.43 13.86 15.77
CA THR A 373 15.07 12.61 16.46
C THR A 373 14.63 12.87 17.89
N LEU A 374 13.54 12.23 18.29
CA LEU A 374 13.13 12.15 19.68
C LEU A 374 13.90 11.07 20.41
N THR A 375 14.13 11.26 21.70
CA THR A 375 14.73 10.27 22.58
C THR A 375 13.72 9.87 23.65
N LEU A 376 13.46 8.57 23.77
CA LEU A 376 12.70 7.97 24.85
C LEU A 376 13.67 7.24 25.77
N GLU A 377 13.71 7.66 27.03
CA GLU A 377 14.46 6.95 28.06
C GLU A 377 13.60 5.82 28.64
N ILE A 378 14.13 4.61 28.62
CA ILE A 378 13.47 3.43 29.20
C ILE A 378 14.20 3.09 30.50
N ALA A 379 13.52 3.22 31.63
CA ALA A 379 14.07 2.81 32.91
C ALA A 379 14.35 1.30 32.96
N GLU A 380 15.26 0.88 33.85
CA GLU A 380 15.54 -0.54 34.13
C GLU A 380 14.28 -1.27 34.60
#